data_AF-A0A0P0FQY1-F1
#
_entry.id   AF-A0A0P0FQY1-F1
#
_cell.length_a   1.000
_cell.length_b   1.000
_cell.length_c   1.000
_cell.angle_alpha   90.00
_cell.angle_beta   90.00
_cell.angle_gamma   90.00
#
_symmetry.space_group_name_H-M   'P 1'
#
loop_
_entity.id
_entity.type
_entity.pdbx_description
1 polymer ?
#
loop_
_entity_poly.entity_id
_entity_poly.type
_entity_poly.pdbx_seq_one_letter_code
_entity_poly.pdbx_strand_id
1 'polypeptide(L)'
;MGKTRVVNIRKESCDVYIGRAGHGKDGYFGNPFRLDAEMARGGTLDRYRKYFYHRLSTDEEFRRRIGELQGKTLGCFCKPNPCHGDIIKEYLDRMEGCIDEIAIEKTYWRGVAYPVREIQAGNDIFRVSVESLRDELANDMRNGVYEAMEASEELDGYCTDEELCTLTDTALYEMYC
;
A
#
# COMPACT_ATOMS: atom_id res chain seq x y z
N MET A 1 7.23 18.71 12.31
CA MET A 1 7.00 18.88 10.85
C MET A 1 5.64 19.54 10.63
N GLY A 2 5.42 20.15 9.45
CA GLY A 2 4.09 20.60 9.05
C GLY A 2 3.17 19.41 8.73
N LYS A 3 1.85 19.61 8.84
CA LYS A 3 0.86 18.57 8.50
C LYS A 3 0.65 18.47 6.99
N THR A 4 0.72 17.25 6.45
CA THR A 4 0.40 16.97 5.04
C THR A 4 -1.04 17.39 4.73
N ARG A 5 -1.24 18.09 3.61
CA ARG A 5 -2.57 18.58 3.19
C ARG A 5 -2.78 18.36 1.70
N VAL A 6 -4.04 18.22 1.28
CA VAL A 6 -4.42 18.04 -0.13
C VAL A 6 -5.25 19.22 -0.57
N VAL A 7 -4.80 19.93 -1.60
CA VAL A 7 -5.43 21.17 -2.09
C VAL A 7 -5.86 21.07 -3.55
N ASN A 8 -6.77 21.95 -3.95
CA ASN A 8 -7.06 22.14 -5.35
C ASN A 8 -6.00 23.07 -5.97
N ILE A 9 -5.23 22.56 -6.93
CA ILE A 9 -4.14 23.32 -7.58
C ILE A 9 -4.61 24.57 -8.35
N ARG A 10 -5.90 24.68 -8.70
CA ARG A 10 -6.49 25.88 -9.31
C ARG A 10 -6.85 26.96 -8.29
N LYS A 11 -6.88 26.63 -7.00
CA LYS A 11 -7.30 27.53 -5.91
C LYS A 11 -6.14 27.91 -5.00
N GLU A 12 -5.22 26.99 -4.76
CA GLU A 12 -4.12 27.15 -3.81
C GLU A 12 -2.82 26.58 -4.41
N SER A 13 -1.69 27.15 -3.99
CA SER A 13 -0.37 26.63 -4.34
C SER A 13 -0.12 25.28 -3.66
N CYS A 14 0.63 24.41 -4.34
CA CYS A 14 1.05 23.12 -3.79
C CYS A 14 2.56 22.90 -3.99
N ASP A 15 3.15 22.09 -3.12
CA ASP A 15 4.56 21.71 -3.20
C ASP A 15 4.76 20.59 -4.22
N VAL A 16 3.83 19.61 -4.25
CA VAL A 16 3.92 18.43 -5.12
C VAL A 16 2.61 18.20 -5.85
N TYR A 17 2.69 18.05 -7.18
CA TYR A 17 1.55 17.64 -7.98
C TYR A 17 1.35 16.12 -7.89
N ILE A 18 0.16 15.68 -7.48
CA ILE A 18 -0.20 14.26 -7.35
C ILE A 18 -1.28 13.83 -8.34
N GLY A 19 -1.72 14.71 -9.24
CA GLY A 19 -2.75 14.40 -10.23
C GLY A 19 -2.24 13.45 -11.34
N ARG A 20 -3.12 13.14 -12.31
CA ARG A 20 -2.77 12.27 -13.45
C ARG A 20 -1.79 12.95 -14.41
N ALA A 21 -1.16 12.13 -15.25
CA ALA A 21 -0.27 12.58 -16.33
C ALA A 21 -1.01 13.52 -17.28
N GLY A 22 -0.31 14.53 -17.78
CA GLY A 22 -0.85 15.57 -18.66
C GLY A 22 -0.35 16.96 -18.28
N HIS A 23 -0.48 17.93 -19.20
CA HIS A 23 -0.04 19.32 -18.98
C HIS A 23 1.43 19.44 -18.52
N GLY A 24 2.32 18.60 -19.06
CA GLY A 24 3.74 18.59 -18.68
C GLY A 24 4.04 17.95 -17.32
N LYS A 25 3.09 17.22 -16.73
CA LYS A 25 3.27 16.41 -15.52
C LYS A 25 3.27 14.93 -15.85
N ASP A 26 4.13 14.17 -15.20
CA ASP A 26 4.29 12.71 -15.37
C ASP A 26 3.16 11.90 -14.71
N GLY A 27 2.54 12.46 -13.68
CA GLY A 27 1.42 11.84 -12.96
C GLY A 27 1.81 10.63 -12.11
N TYR A 28 3.04 10.59 -11.60
CA TYR A 28 3.59 9.43 -10.89
C TYR A 28 2.73 8.94 -9.70
N PHE A 29 2.09 9.87 -8.97
CA PHE A 29 1.18 9.60 -7.85
C PHE A 29 -0.30 9.58 -8.24
N GLY A 30 -0.60 9.77 -9.53
CA GLY A 30 -1.95 9.87 -10.03
C GLY A 30 -2.72 8.55 -9.92
N ASN A 31 -4.04 8.65 -9.71
CA ASN A 31 -4.91 7.49 -9.79
C ASN A 31 -4.98 6.95 -11.24
N PRO A 32 -4.51 5.72 -11.53
CA PRO A 32 -4.52 5.15 -12.87
C PRO A 32 -5.94 4.85 -13.38
N PHE A 33 -6.90 4.62 -12.48
CA PHE A 33 -8.28 4.31 -12.84
C PHE A 33 -9.03 5.57 -13.22
N ARG A 34 -9.48 5.67 -14.47
CA ARG A 34 -10.30 6.79 -14.95
C ARG A 34 -11.73 6.66 -14.44
N LEU A 35 -12.34 7.82 -14.18
CA LEU A 35 -13.76 7.89 -13.86
C LEU A 35 -14.52 7.79 -15.17
N ASP A 36 -15.42 6.83 -15.26
CA ASP A 36 -16.36 6.75 -16.38
C ASP A 36 -17.47 7.80 -16.22
N ALA A 37 -18.11 8.17 -17.33
CA ALA A 37 -19.11 9.25 -17.35
C ALA A 37 -20.32 8.98 -16.44
N GLU A 38 -20.61 7.71 -16.17
CA GLU A 38 -21.72 7.26 -15.32
C GLU A 38 -21.35 7.13 -13.84
N MET A 39 -20.05 7.25 -13.51
CA MET A 39 -19.58 7.07 -12.14
C MET A 39 -19.65 8.37 -11.34
N ALA A 40 -20.15 8.27 -10.10
CA ALA A 40 -20.07 9.36 -9.15
C ALA A 40 -18.61 9.77 -8.88
N ARG A 41 -18.39 11.04 -8.52
CA ARG A 41 -17.07 11.52 -8.10
C ARG A 41 -16.60 10.68 -6.91
N GLY A 42 -15.40 10.12 -7.01
CA GLY A 42 -14.85 9.22 -6.00
C GLY A 42 -15.10 7.73 -6.26
N GLY A 43 -15.88 7.36 -7.29
CA GLY A 43 -16.19 5.95 -7.58
C GLY A 43 -14.98 5.06 -7.94
N THR A 44 -13.80 5.63 -8.15
CA THR A 44 -12.55 4.89 -8.39
C THR A 44 -11.64 4.80 -7.17
N LEU A 45 -12.04 5.36 -6.02
CA LEU A 45 -11.18 5.44 -4.83
C LEU A 45 -10.94 4.07 -4.20
N ASP A 46 -11.93 3.17 -4.18
CA ASP A 46 -11.73 1.82 -3.64
C ASP A 46 -10.70 1.03 -4.47
N ARG A 47 -10.80 1.11 -5.81
CA ARG A 47 -9.80 0.51 -6.71
C ARG A 47 -8.43 1.14 -6.51
N TYR A 48 -8.39 2.46 -6.36
CA TYR A 48 -7.13 3.17 -6.09
C TYR A 48 -6.53 2.77 -4.75
N ARG A 49 -7.32 2.58 -3.69
CA ARG A 49 -6.84 2.17 -2.36
C ARG A 49 -6.12 0.81 -2.45
N LYS A 50 -6.75 -0.17 -3.10
CA LYS A 50 -6.14 -1.49 -3.35
C LYS A 50 -4.85 -1.37 -4.16
N TYR A 51 -4.87 -0.65 -5.28
CA TYR A 51 -3.68 -0.40 -6.09
C TYR A 51 -2.56 0.31 -5.31
N PHE A 52 -2.92 1.29 -4.50
CA PHE A 52 -1.99 2.11 -3.73
C PHE A 52 -1.23 1.26 -2.71
N TYR A 53 -1.93 0.46 -1.90
CA TYR A 53 -1.30 -0.40 -0.90
C TYR A 53 -0.54 -1.57 -1.53
N HIS A 54 -1.08 -2.18 -2.59
CA HIS A 54 -0.34 -3.20 -3.34
C HIS A 54 0.97 -2.64 -3.92
N ARG A 55 0.94 -1.42 -4.47
CA ARG A 55 2.16 -0.78 -4.97
C ARG A 55 3.09 -0.39 -3.81
N LEU A 56 2.57 0.08 -2.68
CA LEU A 56 3.38 0.33 -1.49
C LEU A 56 4.07 -0.94 -0.97
N SER A 57 3.42 -2.10 -1.02
CA SER A 57 4.01 -3.35 -0.53
C SER A 57 5.05 -3.93 -1.51
N THR A 58 4.90 -3.70 -2.82
CA THR A 58 5.73 -4.33 -3.86
C THR A 58 6.79 -3.44 -4.53
N ASP A 59 6.61 -2.12 -4.53
CA ASP A 59 7.48 -1.12 -5.18
C ASP A 59 8.14 -0.22 -4.12
N GLU A 60 9.38 -0.57 -3.76
CA GLU A 60 10.17 0.12 -2.74
C GLU A 60 10.42 1.59 -3.11
N GLU A 61 10.68 1.90 -4.38
CA GLU A 61 10.89 3.28 -4.83
C GLU A 61 9.61 4.10 -4.72
N PHE A 62 8.45 3.49 -5.02
CA PHE A 62 7.17 4.14 -4.77
C PHE A 62 6.94 4.41 -3.29
N ARG A 63 7.18 3.44 -2.41
CA ARG A 63 7.08 3.60 -0.95
C ARG A 63 7.97 4.73 -0.44
N ARG A 64 9.23 4.76 -0.87
CA ARG A 64 10.21 5.80 -0.53
C ARG A 64 9.72 7.19 -0.97
N ARG A 65 9.27 7.32 -2.22
CA ARG A 65 8.73 8.59 -2.76
C ARG A 65 7.45 9.03 -2.08
N ILE A 66 6.59 8.10 -1.65
CA ILE A 66 5.42 8.44 -0.83
C ILE A 66 5.89 9.01 0.51
N GLY A 67 6.86 8.39 1.18
CA GLY A 67 7.44 8.91 2.43
C GLY A 67 7.98 10.35 2.31
N GLU A 68 8.60 10.69 1.17
CA GLU A 68 9.07 12.05 0.89
C GLU A 68 7.94 13.10 0.77
N LEU A 69 6.67 12.68 0.70
CA LEU A 69 5.52 13.59 0.69
C LEU A 69 5.13 14.06 2.11
N GLN A 70 5.71 13.49 3.17
CA GLN A 70 5.39 13.86 4.54
C GLN A 70 5.58 15.36 4.77
N GLY A 71 4.54 16.01 5.29
CA GLY A 71 4.50 17.43 5.59
C GLY A 71 4.39 18.38 4.39
N LYS A 72 4.25 17.84 3.16
CA LYS A 72 4.07 18.64 1.94
C LYS A 72 2.60 18.92 1.63
N THR A 73 2.36 19.96 0.85
CA THR A 73 1.07 20.29 0.26
C THR A 73 0.92 19.58 -1.08
N LEU A 74 -0.01 18.63 -1.16
CA LEU A 74 -0.27 17.80 -2.32
C LEU A 74 -1.37 18.43 -3.21
N GLY A 75 -1.03 18.72 -4.45
CA GLY A 75 -1.93 19.34 -5.43
C GLY A 75 -2.65 18.33 -6.30
N CYS A 76 -3.98 18.37 -6.30
CA CYS A 76 -4.83 17.63 -7.23
C CYS A 76 -5.95 18.52 -7.78
N PHE A 77 -6.60 18.12 -8.87
CA PHE A 77 -7.76 18.83 -9.41
C PHE A 77 -9.10 18.43 -8.74
N CYS A 78 -9.15 17.28 -8.06
CA CYS A 78 -10.41 16.69 -7.57
C CYS A 78 -11.04 17.45 -6.40
N LYS A 79 -10.21 18.05 -5.52
CA LYS A 79 -10.71 18.80 -4.35
C LYS A 79 -11.67 19.91 -4.79
N PRO A 80 -12.76 20.17 -4.07
CA PRO A 80 -13.11 19.67 -2.73
C PRO A 80 -13.79 18.28 -2.70
N ASN A 81 -14.01 17.63 -3.85
CA ASN A 81 -14.62 16.30 -3.88
C ASN A 81 -13.63 15.23 -3.35
N PRO A 82 -14.12 14.00 -3.05
CA PRO A 82 -13.25 12.89 -2.69
C PRO A 82 -12.08 12.73 -3.67
N CYS A 83 -10.86 12.62 -3.14
CA CYS A 83 -9.63 12.67 -3.90
C CYS A 83 -8.71 11.51 -3.51
N HIS A 84 -7.96 10.97 -4.47
CA HIS A 84 -6.97 9.93 -4.18
C HIS A 84 -5.84 10.43 -3.26
N GLY A 85 -5.57 11.73 -3.29
CA GLY A 85 -4.66 12.38 -2.34
C GLY A 85 -5.08 12.23 -0.89
N ASP A 86 -6.38 12.04 -0.61
CA ASP A 86 -6.86 11.80 0.75
C ASP A 86 -6.36 10.45 1.28
N ILE A 87 -6.24 9.44 0.42
CA ILE A 87 -5.70 8.12 0.78
C ILE A 87 -4.19 8.21 1.03
N ILE A 88 -3.45 8.95 0.18
CA ILE A 88 -2.01 9.21 0.40
C ILE A 88 -1.81 9.93 1.74
N LYS A 89 -2.60 10.98 1.99
CA LYS A 89 -2.54 11.73 3.24
C LYS A 89 -2.90 10.85 4.45
N GLU A 90 -3.91 10.01 4.34
CA GLU A 90 -4.31 9.07 5.40
C GLU A 90 -3.16 8.12 5.77
N TYR A 91 -2.49 7.54 4.76
CA TYR A 91 -1.29 6.71 4.98
C TYR A 91 -0.18 7.50 5.69
N LEU A 92 0.15 8.69 5.20
CA LEU A 92 1.17 9.56 5.78
C LEU A 92 0.87 9.98 7.22
N ASP A 93 -0.39 10.28 7.53
CA ASP A 93 -0.84 10.60 8.88
C ASP A 93 -0.70 9.38 9.83
N ARG A 94 -0.94 8.15 9.35
CA ARG A 94 -0.71 6.92 10.13
C ARG A 94 0.77 6.66 10.40
N MET A 95 1.62 7.02 9.43
CA MET A 95 3.06 6.83 9.53
C MET A 95 3.74 7.93 10.34
N GLU A 96 3.07 9.07 10.54
CA GLU A 96 3.48 10.11 11.47
C GLU A 96 3.41 9.62 12.91
N GLY A 97 4.53 9.14 13.45
CA GLY A 97 4.64 8.64 14.82
C GLY A 97 4.98 7.15 14.94
N CYS A 98 5.01 6.41 13.84
CA CYS A 98 5.68 5.10 13.82
C CYS A 98 7.19 5.35 13.91
N ILE A 99 7.78 4.93 15.02
CA ILE A 99 9.22 5.04 15.28
C ILE A 99 9.96 3.90 14.59
N ASP A 100 9.25 2.78 14.38
CA ASP A 100 9.77 1.57 13.76
C ASP A 100 9.64 1.68 12.23
N GLU A 101 10.75 1.44 11.54
CA GLU A 101 10.79 1.33 10.09
C GLU A 101 10.10 0.02 9.68
N ILE A 102 8.97 0.11 8.97
CA ILE A 102 8.31 -1.08 8.42
C ILE A 102 9.19 -1.64 7.29
N ALA A 103 9.93 -2.71 7.61
CA ALA A 103 10.70 -3.48 6.63
C ALA A 103 9.78 -4.49 5.92
N ILE A 104 9.63 -4.34 4.61
CA ILE A 104 8.86 -5.28 3.77
C ILE A 104 9.84 -5.95 2.82
N GLU A 105 10.10 -7.21 3.08
CA GLU A 105 10.94 -8.11 2.29
C GLU A 105 10.11 -8.80 1.19
N LYS A 106 10.76 -9.70 0.45
CA LYS A 106 10.13 -10.46 -0.64
C LYS A 106 10.27 -11.96 -0.39
N THR A 107 9.16 -12.68 -0.53
CA THR A 107 9.13 -14.12 -0.77
C THR A 107 8.73 -14.39 -2.23
N TYR A 108 8.97 -15.60 -2.72
CA TYR A 108 8.72 -15.95 -4.12
C TYR A 108 7.89 -17.20 -4.23
N TRP A 109 6.85 -17.13 -5.07
CA TRP A 109 6.04 -18.29 -5.44
C TRP A 109 5.87 -18.31 -6.95
N ARG A 110 6.21 -19.43 -7.61
CA ARG A 110 6.18 -19.59 -9.08
C ARG A 110 6.87 -18.47 -9.87
N GLY A 111 7.94 -17.90 -9.33
CA GLY A 111 8.66 -16.79 -9.96
C GLY A 111 8.00 -15.42 -9.82
N VAL A 112 6.88 -15.32 -9.09
CA VAL A 112 6.24 -14.06 -8.70
C VAL A 112 6.72 -13.68 -7.30
N ALA A 113 7.09 -12.41 -7.12
CA ALA A 113 7.50 -11.88 -5.82
C ALA A 113 6.27 -11.39 -5.03
N TYR A 114 6.20 -11.77 -3.76
CA TYR A 114 5.17 -11.34 -2.82
C TYR A 114 5.82 -10.62 -1.65
N PRO A 115 5.19 -9.55 -1.15
CA PRO A 115 5.70 -8.86 0.03
C PRO A 115 5.55 -9.75 1.26
N VAL A 116 6.55 -9.73 2.14
CA VAL A 116 6.55 -10.46 3.41
C VAL A 116 7.17 -9.58 4.48
N ARG A 117 6.64 -9.63 5.70
CA ARG A 117 7.26 -9.02 6.89
C ARG A 117 7.78 -10.12 7.79
N GLU A 118 8.98 -9.91 8.31
CA GLU A 118 9.61 -10.77 9.30
C GLU A 118 9.59 -10.03 10.64
N ILE A 119 8.84 -10.56 11.60
CA ILE A 119 8.56 -9.94 12.88
C ILE A 119 9.28 -10.73 13.97
N GLN A 120 10.13 -10.06 14.74
CA GLN A 120 10.84 -10.71 15.85
C GLN A 120 9.89 -10.96 17.03
N ALA A 121 9.57 -12.23 17.31
CA ALA A 121 8.70 -12.65 18.39
C ALA A 121 9.49 -13.52 19.39
N GLY A 122 10.20 -12.87 20.33
CA GLY A 122 11.08 -13.58 21.26
C GLY A 122 12.29 -14.17 20.54
N ASN A 123 12.42 -15.50 20.52
CA ASN A 123 13.49 -16.20 19.81
C ASN A 123 13.10 -16.64 18.39
N ASP A 124 11.81 -16.49 18.04
CA ASP A 124 11.26 -16.94 16.77
C ASP A 124 11.05 -15.74 15.83
N ILE A 125 11.03 -16.03 14.53
CA ILE A 125 10.71 -15.05 13.49
C ILE A 125 9.33 -15.40 12.94
N PHE A 126 8.41 -14.46 13.05
CA PHE A 126 7.04 -14.59 12.57
C PHE A 126 6.92 -13.94 11.18
N ARG A 127 6.57 -14.72 10.16
CA ARG A 127 6.54 -14.31 8.75
C ARG A 127 5.11 -14.11 8.28
N VAL A 128 4.76 -12.88 7.92
CA VAL A 128 3.43 -12.52 7.42
C VAL A 128 3.51 -12.08 5.98
N SER A 129 2.73 -12.72 5.11
CA SER A 129 2.60 -12.29 3.71
C SER A 129 1.17 -11.83 3.40
N VAL A 130 0.87 -11.63 2.12
CA VAL A 130 -0.42 -11.11 1.66
C VAL A 130 -1.41 -12.22 1.33
N GLU A 131 -2.70 -11.94 1.50
CA GLU A 131 -3.79 -12.88 1.18
C GLU A 131 -3.77 -13.38 -0.27
N SER A 132 -3.25 -12.60 -1.22
CA SER A 132 -3.11 -13.06 -2.61
C SER A 132 -2.17 -14.27 -2.73
N LEU A 133 -1.08 -14.31 -1.94
CA LEU A 133 -0.20 -15.47 -1.89
C LEU A 133 -0.91 -16.66 -1.26
N ARG A 134 -1.66 -16.44 -0.17
CA ARG A 134 -2.48 -17.48 0.49
C ARG A 134 -3.41 -18.15 -0.50
N ASP A 135 -4.11 -17.35 -1.30
CA ASP A 135 -5.13 -17.84 -2.22
C ASP A 135 -4.50 -18.69 -3.34
N GLU A 136 -3.32 -18.29 -3.82
CA GLU A 136 -2.55 -19.07 -4.81
C GLU A 136 -2.00 -20.38 -4.22
N LEU A 137 -1.37 -20.33 -3.04
CA LEU A 137 -0.90 -21.52 -2.34
C LEU A 137 -2.05 -22.49 -2.05
N ALA A 138 -3.18 -21.98 -1.54
CA ALA A 138 -4.36 -22.79 -1.27
C ALA A 138 -4.94 -23.41 -2.54
N ASN A 139 -4.92 -22.70 -3.67
CA ASN A 139 -5.31 -23.26 -4.95
C ASN A 139 -4.37 -24.39 -5.39
N ASP A 140 -3.07 -24.21 -5.25
CA ASP A 140 -2.08 -25.19 -5.67
C ASP A 140 -2.08 -26.44 -4.78
N MET A 141 -2.24 -26.28 -3.47
CA MET A 141 -2.45 -27.39 -2.54
C MET A 141 -3.68 -28.21 -2.90
N ARG A 142 -4.81 -27.56 -3.24
CA ARG A 142 -6.02 -28.26 -3.72
C ARG A 142 -5.78 -29.03 -5.02
N ASN A 143 -4.81 -28.62 -5.82
CA ASN A 143 -4.41 -29.29 -7.06
C ASN A 143 -3.25 -30.28 -6.87
N GLY A 144 -2.86 -30.58 -5.64
CA GLY A 144 -1.84 -31.59 -5.33
C GLY A 144 -0.40 -31.14 -5.57
N VAL A 145 -0.15 -29.83 -5.63
CA VAL A 145 1.21 -29.28 -5.69
C VAL A 145 1.79 -29.32 -4.28
N TYR A 146 2.72 -30.25 -4.05
CA TYR A 146 3.29 -30.49 -2.73
C TYR A 146 4.16 -29.31 -2.26
N GLU A 147 4.87 -28.66 -3.18
CA GLU A 147 5.68 -27.48 -2.91
C GLU A 147 4.87 -26.32 -2.32
N ALA A 148 3.55 -26.29 -2.58
CA ALA A 148 2.66 -25.27 -2.04
C ALA A 148 2.38 -25.50 -0.55
N MET A 149 2.42 -26.76 -0.10
CA MET A 149 2.32 -27.09 1.32
C MET A 149 3.57 -26.60 2.05
N GLU A 150 4.76 -26.96 1.55
CA GLU A 150 6.04 -26.52 2.13
C GLU A 150 6.14 -24.99 2.19
N ALA A 151 5.82 -24.29 1.09
CA ALA A 151 5.83 -22.83 1.07
C ALA A 151 4.79 -22.21 2.02
N SER A 152 3.65 -22.87 2.25
CA SER A 152 2.66 -22.38 3.20
C SER A 152 3.07 -22.57 4.67
N GLU A 153 3.87 -23.60 4.97
CA GLU A 153 4.42 -23.87 6.31
C GLU A 153 5.54 -22.88 6.68
N GLU A 154 6.17 -22.25 5.70
CA GLU A 154 7.16 -21.18 5.91
C GLU A 154 6.54 -19.82 6.31
N LEU A 155 5.22 -19.68 6.28
CA LEU A 155 4.49 -18.45 6.56
C LEU A 155 3.55 -18.66 7.75
N ASP A 156 3.62 -17.75 8.71
CA ASP A 156 2.83 -17.83 9.94
C ASP A 156 1.47 -17.10 9.83
N GLY A 157 1.32 -16.17 8.89
CA GLY A 157 0.10 -15.38 8.73
C GLY A 157 -0.08 -14.72 7.36
N TYR A 158 -1.32 -14.29 7.07
CA TYR A 158 -1.66 -13.63 5.80
C TYR A 158 -2.64 -12.47 6.00
N CYS A 159 -2.20 -11.25 5.71
CA CYS A 159 -3.02 -10.03 5.86
C CYS A 159 -3.24 -9.30 4.53
N THR A 160 -4.05 -8.26 4.53
CA THR A 160 -4.19 -7.37 3.37
C THR A 160 -2.93 -6.54 3.12
N ASP A 161 -2.72 -6.06 1.90
CA ASP A 161 -1.61 -5.13 1.59
C ASP A 161 -1.66 -3.86 2.47
N GLU A 162 -2.85 -3.39 2.83
CA GLU A 162 -3.03 -2.22 3.70
C GLU A 162 -2.54 -2.50 5.11
N GLU A 163 -2.95 -3.63 5.70
CA GLU A 163 -2.51 -4.03 7.04
C GLU A 163 -1.00 -4.23 7.06
N LEU A 164 -0.45 -4.92 6.05
CA LEU A 164 0.99 -5.15 5.93
C LEU A 164 1.78 -3.84 5.93
N CYS A 165 1.24 -2.80 5.26
CA CYS A 165 1.90 -1.49 5.12
C CYS A 165 1.61 -0.51 6.27
N THR A 166 0.63 -0.76 7.14
CA THR A 166 0.17 0.26 8.10
C THR A 166 0.13 -0.19 9.55
N LEU A 167 0.08 -1.49 9.82
CA LEU A 167 0.12 -2.01 11.18
C LEU A 167 1.56 -2.07 11.70
N THR A 168 1.71 -1.90 13.01
CA THR A 168 3.00 -2.15 13.69
C THR A 168 3.28 -3.66 13.71
N ASP A 169 4.54 -4.04 13.93
CA ASP A 169 4.93 -5.44 14.12
C ASP A 169 4.09 -6.12 15.21
N THR A 170 3.92 -5.45 16.35
CA THR A 170 3.09 -5.94 17.45
C THR A 170 1.65 -6.15 17.04
N ALA A 171 1.03 -5.18 16.34
CA ALA A 171 -0.36 -5.30 15.92
C ALA A 171 -0.55 -6.41 14.88
N LEU A 172 0.41 -6.62 13.97
CA LEU A 172 0.37 -7.75 13.03
C LEU A 172 0.52 -9.08 13.75
N TYR A 173 1.42 -9.18 14.73
CA TYR A 173 1.62 -10.41 15.50
C TYR A 173 0.37 -10.78 16.32
N GLU A 174 -0.24 -9.80 17.01
CA GLU A 174 -1.46 -9.99 17.81
C GLU A 174 -2.70 -10.39 16.99
N MET A 175 -2.68 -10.24 15.66
CA MET A 175 -3.78 -10.73 14.80
C MET A 175 -3.82 -12.26 14.71
N TYR A 176 -2.71 -12.95 14.98
CA TYR A 176 -2.56 -14.39 14.74
C TYR A 176 -2.16 -15.20 15.99
N CYS A 177 -1.79 -14.54 17.09
CA CYS A 177 -1.36 -15.14 18.35
C CYS A 177 -2.27 -14.68 19.50
#